data_AF-A0A060C9C0-F1
#
_entry.id   AF-A0A060C9C0-F1
#
_cell.length_a   1.000
_cell.length_b   1.000
_cell.length_c   1.000
_cell.angle_alpha   90.00
_cell.angle_beta   90.00
_cell.angle_gamma   90.00
#
_symmetry.space_group_name_H-M   'P 1'
#
loop_
_entity.id
_entity.type
_entity.pdbx_description
1 polymer ?
#
loop_
_entity_poly.entity_id
_entity_poly.type
_entity_poly.pdbx_seq_one_letter_code
_entity_poly.pdbx_strand_id
1 'polypeptide(L)' 'MNIHADEGKQVIHKEIYGQFAEHLGRCIYGGIWVGPESSIPNTEGYRTDV' A
#
# COMPACT_ATOMS: atom_id res chain seq x y z
N MET A 1 -8.61 3.19 -31.61
CA MET A 1 -7.35 2.89 -30.90
C MET A 1 -6.95 1.48 -31.30
N ASN A 2 -5.75 1.31 -31.83
CA ASN A 2 -5.22 -0.01 -32.20
C ASN A 2 -4.13 -0.40 -31.19
N ILE A 3 -4.14 -1.65 -30.73
CA ILE A 3 -3.18 -2.19 -29.76
C ILE A 3 -2.50 -3.39 -30.40
N HIS A 4 -1.16 -3.39 -30.43
CA HIS A 4 -0.34 -4.45 -31.00
C HIS A 4 0.25 -5.30 -29.86
N ALA A 5 -0.45 -6.39 -29.50
CA ALA A 5 -0.11 -7.19 -28.33
C ALA A 5 1.18 -8.01 -28.49
N ASP A 6 1.66 -8.20 -29.71
CA ASP A 6 2.85 -8.94 -30.10
C ASP A 6 4.14 -8.10 -30.11
N GLU A 7 4.03 -6.79 -29.92
CA GLU A 7 5.17 -5.86 -30.00
C GLU A 7 5.76 -5.45 -28.63
N GLY A 8 5.27 -6.03 -27.53
CA GLY A 8 5.76 -5.72 -26.19
C GLY A 8 7.23 -6.12 -25.99
N LYS A 9 8.12 -5.14 -25.73
CA LYS A 9 9.57 -5.38 -25.55
C LYS A 9 10.08 -4.98 -24.16
N GLN A 10 9.29 -4.23 -23.41
CA GLN A 10 9.70 -3.60 -22.16
C GLN A 10 8.99 -4.25 -20.98
N VAL A 11 9.73 -4.39 -19.88
CA VAL A 11 9.17 -4.83 -18.60
C VAL A 11 8.66 -3.60 -17.85
N ILE A 12 7.40 -3.62 -17.46
CA ILE A 12 6.87 -2.67 -16.49
C ILE A 12 7.26 -3.20 -15.10
N HIS A 13 8.32 -2.63 -14.55
CA HIS A 13 8.82 -3.00 -13.23
C HIS A 13 7.77 -2.72 -12.14
N LYS A 14 7.50 -3.71 -11.27
CA LYS A 14 6.49 -3.56 -10.20
C LYS A 14 6.85 -2.44 -9.21
N GLU A 15 8.13 -2.11 -9.11
CA GLU A 15 8.68 -1.10 -8.21
C GLU A 15 8.21 0.32 -8.56
N ILE A 16 7.74 0.56 -9.79
CA ILE A 16 7.13 1.86 -10.15
C ILE A 16 5.82 2.11 -9.39
N TYR A 17 5.20 1.07 -8.81
CA TYR A 17 4.03 1.14 -7.94
C TYR A 17 4.40 1.10 -6.45
N GLY A 18 5.68 1.27 -6.11
CA GLY A 18 6.18 1.27 -4.74
C GLY A 18 5.51 2.34 -3.86
N GLN A 19 5.53 2.09 -2.55
CA GLN A 19 4.96 2.98 -1.54
C GLN A 19 6.06 3.50 -0.60
N PHE A 20 5.80 4.62 0.06
CA PHE A 20 6.69 5.18 1.08
C PHE A 20 5.88 5.51 2.35
N ALA A 21 6.34 4.99 3.49
CA ALA A 21 5.72 5.23 4.79
C ALA A 21 6.78 5.76 5.77
N GLU A 22 6.56 6.97 6.25
CA GLU A 22 7.46 7.66 7.18
C GLU A 22 6.79 7.83 8.54
N HIS A 23 7.57 7.80 9.62
CA HIS A 23 7.12 8.15 10.96
C HIS A 23 6.87 9.66 11.08
N LEU A 24 5.85 10.16 10.35
CA LEU A 24 5.52 11.57 10.25
C LEU A 24 4.01 11.76 10.38
N GLY A 25 3.62 12.60 11.35
CA GLY A 25 2.23 12.88 11.65
C GLY A 25 1.42 11.62 11.94
N ARG A 26 0.36 11.39 11.16
CA ARG A 26 -0.54 10.24 11.29
C ARG A 26 -0.30 9.13 10.25
N CYS A 27 0.80 9.18 9.49
CA CYS A 27 1.08 8.17 8.46
C CYS A 27 1.20 6.76 9.09
N ILE A 28 1.97 6.65 10.18
CA ILE A 28 2.11 5.39 10.92
C ILE A 28 1.04 5.28 12.01
N TYR A 29 1.02 6.20 12.97
CA TYR A 29 0.10 6.15 14.11
C TYR A 29 -1.29 6.65 13.72
N GLY A 30 -2.27 5.76 13.75
CA GLY A 30 -3.63 5.96 13.27
C GLY A 30 -3.80 5.73 11.76
N GLY A 31 -2.72 5.86 10.98
CA GLY A 31 -2.72 5.60 9.54
C GLY A 31 -2.63 4.11 9.22
N ILE A 32 -1.60 3.42 9.73
CA ILE A 32 -1.39 1.98 9.55
C ILE A 32 -1.55 1.24 10.89
N TRP A 33 -0.93 1.77 11.94
CA TRP A 33 -0.92 1.19 13.28
C TRP A 33 -1.96 1.86 14.17
N VAL A 34 -2.88 1.06 14.73
CA VAL A 34 -3.91 1.50 15.68
C VAL A 34 -3.74 0.88 17.06
N GLY A 35 -2.95 -0.19 17.18
CA GLY A 35 -2.73 -0.94 18.43
C GLY A 35 -3.67 -2.14 18.58
N PRO A 36 -3.23 -3.27 19.18
CA PRO A 36 -4.04 -4.51 19.24
C PRO A 36 -5.37 -4.35 19.97
N GLU A 37 -5.37 -3.59 21.07
CA GLU A 37 -6.55 -3.32 21.91
C GLU A 37 -7.43 -2.17 21.38
N SER A 38 -7.16 -1.69 20.15
CA SER A 38 -7.95 -0.62 19.55
C SER A 38 -9.37 -1.06 19.25
N SER A 39 -10.34 -0.16 19.42
CA SER A 39 -11.71 -0.38 18.97
C SER A 39 -11.85 -0.39 17.44
N ILE A 40 -10.80 0.02 16.72
CA ILE A 40 -10.72 -0.07 15.26
C ILE A 40 -10.38 -1.52 14.87
N PRO A 41 -11.14 -2.15 13.95
CA PRO A 41 -10.85 -3.49 13.45
C PRO A 41 -9.40 -3.61 12.96
N ASN A 42 -8.66 -4.56 13.53
CA ASN A 42 -7.23 -4.72 13.29
C ASN A 42 -6.79 -6.19 13.36
N THR A 43 -5.65 -6.50 12.74
CA THR A 43 -4.90 -7.75 12.93
C THR A 43 -3.56 -7.37 13.53
N GLU A 44 -3.25 -7.87 14.74
CA GLU A 44 -2.01 -7.57 15.46
C GLU A 44 -1.71 -6.06 15.59
N GLY A 45 -2.75 -5.22 15.68
CA GLY A 45 -2.62 -3.77 15.78
C GLY A 45 -2.56 -3.00 14.45
N TYR A 46 -2.53 -3.69 13.31
CA TYR A 46 -2.64 -3.11 11.97
C TYR A 46 -4.09 -3.08 11.52
N ARG A 47 -4.61 -1.90 11.13
CA ARG A 47 -6.01 -1.77 10.70
C ARG A 47 -6.29 -2.63 9.45
N THR A 48 -7.52 -3.15 9.32
CA THR A 48 -7.87 -4.14 8.27
C THR A 48 -8.65 -3.59 7.07
N ASP A 49 -8.97 -2.30 7.06
CA ASP A 49 -9.73 -1.61 6.01
C ASP A 49 -8.85 -0.95 4.93
N VAL A 50 -7.54 -1.16 5.00
CA VAL A 50 -6.51 -0.73 4.04
C VAL A 50 -5.94 -1.91 3.27
#